data_AF-A0A945BH23-F1
#
_entry.id   AF-A0A945BH23-F1
#
_cell.length_a   1.000
_cell.length_b   1.000
_cell.length_c   1.000
_cell.angle_alpha   90.00
_cell.angle_beta   90.00
_cell.angle_gamma   90.00
#
_symmetry.space_group_name_H-M   'P 1'
#
loop_
_entity.id
_entity.type
_entity.pdbx_description
1 polymer ?
#
loop_
_entity_poly.entity_id
_entity_poly.type
_entity_poly.pdbx_seq_one_letter_code
_entity_poly.pdbx_strand_id
1 'polypeptide(L)'
;MNPSLIILCISSYFLLLFIISYITGKNDSNESFFLGNRNSPWFVIAYGMIGTTLSGITFISVPGWVASSQFSYMQMVFGFFVGYFIIARILLPLYYRLELTSIYTYLRDRFGYSSYKTGSVLFLFSRTIGASFRLYLIASVLQFAVFDSWNVPFALTVAITIALIWIYTY
;
A
#
# COMPACT_ATOMS: atom_id res chain seq x y z
N MET A 1 13.47 -4.93 23.74
CA MET A 1 12.05 -5.34 23.58
C MET A 1 12.00 -6.86 23.70
N ASN A 2 10.96 -7.45 24.29
CA ASN A 2 10.86 -8.90 24.41
C ASN A 2 10.45 -9.49 23.03
N PRO A 3 11.30 -10.28 22.35
CA PRO A 3 10.99 -10.81 21.02
C PRO A 3 9.70 -11.63 20.97
N SER A 4 9.38 -12.35 22.06
CA SER A 4 8.16 -13.15 22.17
C SER A 4 6.89 -12.29 22.14
N LEU A 5 6.92 -11.09 22.73
CA LEU A 5 5.78 -10.17 22.67
C LEU A 5 5.57 -9.63 21.25
N ILE A 6 6.66 -9.30 20.54
CA ILE A 6 6.59 -8.81 19.15
C ILE A 6 5.95 -9.89 18.27
N ILE A 7 6.41 -11.13 18.39
CA ILE A 7 5.85 -12.26 17.62
C ILE A 7 4.38 -12.46 17.96
N LEU A 8 4.01 -12.46 19.25
CA LEU A 8 2.62 -12.61 19.67
C LEU A 8 1.71 -11.51 19.06
N CYS A 9 2.17 -10.25 19.06
CA CYS A 9 1.45 -9.14 18.44
C CYS A 9 1.31 -9.32 16.92
N ILE A 10 2.38 -9.72 16.23
CA ILE A 10 2.33 -9.96 14.77
C ILE A 10 1.41 -11.13 14.44
N SER A 11 1.55 -12.26 15.15
CA SER A 11 0.72 -13.45 14.93
C SER A 11 -0.76 -13.19 15.19
N SER A 12 -1.10 -12.48 16.27
CA SER A 12 -2.49 -12.11 16.57
C SER A 12 -3.07 -11.16 15.53
N TYR A 13 -2.28 -10.19 15.05
CA TYR A 13 -2.69 -9.28 13.97
C TYR A 13 -2.98 -10.03 12.67
N PHE A 14 -2.06 -10.89 12.21
CA PHE A 14 -2.29 -11.69 11.00
C PHE A 14 -3.48 -12.64 11.16
N LEU A 15 -3.64 -13.28 12.32
CA LEU A 15 -4.79 -14.16 12.59
C LEU A 15 -6.12 -13.40 12.49
N LEU A 16 -6.19 -12.18 13.02
CA LEU A 16 -7.36 -11.32 12.86
C LEU A 16 -7.61 -10.95 11.39
N LEU A 17 -6.56 -10.62 10.64
CA LEU A 17 -6.68 -10.35 9.19
C LEU A 17 -7.20 -11.58 8.42
N PHE A 18 -6.71 -12.77 8.73
CA PHE A 18 -7.18 -14.02 8.12
C PHE A 18 -8.66 -14.28 8.41
N ILE A 19 -9.09 -14.08 9.67
CA ILE A 19 -10.51 -14.24 10.04
C ILE A 19 -11.38 -13.26 9.25
N ILE A 20 -10.98 -11.99 9.17
CA ILE A 20 -11.73 -10.98 8.41
C ILE A 20 -11.79 -11.39 6.94
N SER A 21 -10.63 -11.71 6.33
CA SER A 21 -10.53 -12.12 4.92
C SER A 21 -11.47 -13.29 4.61
N TYR A 22 -11.44 -14.35 5.42
CA TYR A 22 -12.29 -15.53 5.26
C TYR A 22 -13.79 -15.21 5.33
N ILE A 23 -14.20 -14.29 6.20
CA ILE A 23 -15.61 -13.89 6.32
C ILE A 23 -16.04 -13.05 5.11
N THR A 24 -15.18 -12.16 4.62
CA THR A 24 -15.50 -11.20 3.53
C THR A 24 -15.20 -11.69 2.11
N GLY A 25 -14.38 -12.72 1.91
CA GLY A 25 -13.87 -13.17 0.61
C GLY A 25 -14.85 -13.98 -0.26
N LYS A 26 -16.17 -13.83 -0.10
CA LYS A 26 -17.17 -14.72 -0.73
C LYS A 26 -17.62 -14.34 -2.15
N ASN A 27 -17.11 -13.25 -2.74
CA ASN A 27 -17.55 -12.76 -4.05
C ASN A 27 -16.37 -12.51 -5.02
N ASP A 28 -16.25 -13.34 -6.06
CA ASP A 28 -15.11 -13.38 -6.99
C ASP A 28 -15.29 -12.60 -8.30
N SER A 29 -16.29 -11.71 -8.40
CA SER A 29 -16.44 -10.92 -9.64
C SER A 29 -15.38 -9.80 -9.71
N ASN A 30 -14.78 -9.60 -10.89
CA ASN A 30 -13.82 -8.51 -11.12
C ASN A 30 -14.42 -7.13 -10.77
N GLU A 31 -15.73 -6.95 -10.97
CA GLU A 31 -16.43 -5.72 -10.60
C GLU A 31 -16.52 -5.54 -9.08
N SER A 32 -16.82 -6.61 -8.33
CA SER A 32 -16.80 -6.58 -6.87
C SER A 32 -15.38 -6.34 -6.35
N PHE A 33 -14.37 -6.98 -6.94
CA PHE A 33 -12.97 -6.88 -6.51
C PHE A 33 -12.33 -5.51 -6.78
N PHE A 34 -12.49 -4.96 -7.99
CA PHE A 34 -11.83 -3.72 -8.39
C PHE A 34 -12.68 -2.46 -8.13
N LEU A 35 -14.00 -2.55 -8.22
CA LEU A 35 -14.90 -1.39 -8.11
C LEU A 35 -15.73 -1.38 -6.83
N GLY A 36 -15.75 -2.47 -6.05
CA GLY A 36 -16.60 -2.59 -4.86
C GLY A 36 -18.08 -2.34 -5.17
N ASN A 37 -18.53 -2.73 -6.37
CA ASN A 37 -19.85 -2.42 -6.95
C ASN A 37 -20.23 -0.93 -6.92
N ARG A 38 -19.25 -0.03 -6.81
CA ARG A 38 -19.42 1.44 -6.67
C ARG A 38 -20.37 1.87 -5.54
N ASN A 39 -20.63 0.99 -4.57
CA ASN A 39 -21.59 1.20 -3.47
C ASN A 39 -20.88 1.16 -2.09
N SER A 40 -19.58 1.41 -2.08
CA SER A 40 -18.79 1.42 -0.84
C SER A 40 -19.05 2.70 -0.05
N PRO A 41 -19.34 2.62 1.27
CA PRO A 41 -19.56 3.80 2.10
C PRO A 41 -18.31 4.72 2.09
N TRP A 42 -18.51 6.02 1.91
CA TRP A 42 -17.42 6.97 1.72
C TRP A 42 -16.40 6.98 2.86
N PHE A 43 -16.83 6.74 4.10
CA PHE A 43 -15.95 6.72 5.27
C PHE A 43 -15.04 5.48 5.28
N VAL A 44 -15.51 4.34 4.76
CA VAL A 44 -14.70 3.12 4.59
C VAL A 44 -13.63 3.36 3.53
N ILE A 45 -14.00 3.99 2.41
CA ILE A 45 -13.06 4.39 1.36
C ILE A 45 -12.03 5.37 1.93
N ALA A 46 -12.46 6.39 2.67
CA ALA A 46 -11.57 7.38 3.26
C ALA A 46 -10.54 6.73 4.21
N TYR A 47 -10.99 5.83 5.09
CA TYR A 47 -10.10 5.10 5.99
C TYR A 47 -9.09 4.24 5.22
N GLY A 48 -9.56 3.48 4.22
CA GLY A 48 -8.70 2.66 3.37
C GLY A 48 -7.69 3.49 2.55
N MET A 49 -8.10 4.65 2.05
CA MET A 49 -7.21 5.56 1.30
C MET A 49 -6.10 6.10 2.20
N ILE A 50 -6.40 6.53 3.42
CA ILE A 50 -5.37 6.97 4.38
C ILE A 50 -4.38 5.83 4.63
N GLY A 51 -4.87 4.62 4.93
CA GLY A 51 -4.04 3.44 5.17
C GLY A 51 -3.17 3.05 3.97
N THR A 52 -3.65 3.26 2.74
CA THR A 52 -2.91 2.94 1.50
C THR A 52 -1.79 3.96 1.21
N THR A 53 -1.97 5.21 1.63
CA THR A 53 -0.99 6.28 1.41
C THR A 53 0.16 6.26 2.41
N LEU A 54 -0.09 5.77 3.62
CA LEU A 54 0.91 5.62 4.67
C LEU A 54 1.58 4.25 4.59
N SER A 55 2.88 4.18 4.92
CA SER A 55 3.63 2.92 4.93
C SER A 55 4.67 2.90 6.04
N GLY A 56 5.27 1.73 6.28
CA GLY A 56 6.38 1.60 7.24
C GLY A 56 7.55 2.56 6.95
N ILE A 57 7.80 2.88 5.67
CA ILE A 57 8.77 3.91 5.28
C ILE A 57 8.39 5.25 5.88
N THR A 58 7.13 5.67 5.80
CA THR A 58 6.66 6.95 6.34
C THR A 58 6.83 7.00 7.86
N PHE A 59 6.39 5.95 8.57
CA PHE A 59 6.43 5.90 10.03
C PHE A 59 7.84 5.92 10.62
N ILE A 60 8.80 5.31 9.94
CA ILE A 60 10.19 5.24 10.42
C ILE A 60 11.00 6.44 9.91
N SER A 61 10.86 6.78 8.62
CA SER A 61 11.75 7.75 7.98
C SER A 61 11.37 9.19 8.28
N VAL A 62 10.08 9.54 8.29
CA VAL A 62 9.67 10.95 8.47
C VAL A 62 10.04 11.46 9.86
N PRO A 63 9.74 10.77 10.98
CA PRO A 63 10.19 11.21 12.30
C PRO A 63 11.72 11.24 12.42
N GLY A 64 12.41 10.25 11.84
CA GLY A 64 13.88 10.24 11.80
C GLY A 64 14.47 11.46 11.08
N TRP A 65 13.78 11.94 10.05
CA TRP A 65 14.21 13.09 9.28
C TRP A 65 14.02 14.43 10.01
N VAL A 66 13.04 14.50 10.92
CA VAL A 66 12.82 15.69 11.76
C VAL A 66 14.07 16.03 12.59
N ALA A 67 14.82 15.02 13.03
CA ALA A 67 16.02 15.24 13.84
C ALA A 67 17.07 16.12 13.14
N SER A 68 17.24 15.97 11.82
CA SER A 68 18.22 16.74 11.05
C SER A 68 17.61 17.90 10.24
N SER A 69 16.33 17.78 9.84
CA SER A 69 15.68 18.68 8.90
C SER A 69 14.45 19.39 9.46
N GLN A 70 14.18 19.24 10.76
CA GLN A 70 13.05 19.86 11.47
C GLN A 70 11.73 19.57 10.74
N PHE A 71 10.85 20.57 10.62
CA PHE A 71 9.55 20.44 9.97
C PHE A 71 9.57 20.65 8.45
N SER A 72 10.72 20.54 7.78
CA SER A 72 10.80 20.75 6.31
C SER A 72 9.84 19.85 5.52
N TYR A 73 9.57 18.63 6.02
CA TYR A 73 8.61 17.70 5.43
C TYR A 73 7.17 18.26 5.36
N MET A 74 6.80 19.23 6.21
CA MET A 74 5.46 19.82 6.20
C MET A 74 5.12 20.51 4.87
N GLN A 75 6.11 21.02 4.14
CA GLN A 75 5.88 21.57 2.80
C GLN A 75 5.29 20.51 1.86
N MET A 76 5.79 19.27 1.91
CA MET A 76 5.26 18.16 1.14
C MET A 76 3.85 17.80 1.58
N VAL A 77 3.58 17.80 2.90
CA VAL A 77 2.24 17.53 3.45
C VAL A 77 1.21 18.55 2.96
N PHE A 78 1.53 19.85 2.99
CA PHE A 78 0.65 20.89 2.44
C PHE A 78 0.49 20.75 0.92
N GLY A 79 1.54 20.32 0.21
CA GLY A 79 1.46 19.98 -1.22
C GLY A 79 0.46 18.84 -1.50
N PHE A 80 0.44 17.81 -0.66
CA PHE A 80 -0.54 16.72 -0.78
C PHE A 80 -1.97 17.20 -0.61
N PHE A 81 -2.23 18.13 0.31
CA PHE A 81 -3.57 18.73 0.48
C PHE A 81 -4.07 19.37 -0.81
N VAL A 82 -3.23 20.21 -1.45
CA VAL A 82 -3.57 20.84 -2.74
C VAL A 82 -3.75 19.79 -3.84
N GLY A 83 -2.87 18.78 -3.89
CA GLY A 83 -2.98 17.67 -4.83
C GLY A 83 -4.30 16.90 -4.70
N TYR A 84 -4.73 16.59 -3.47
CA TYR A 84 -6.01 15.93 -3.22
C TYR A 84 -7.20 16.79 -3.62
N PHE A 85 -7.12 18.12 -3.45
CA PHE A 85 -8.16 19.02 -3.93
C PHE A 85 -8.32 18.93 -5.46
N ILE A 86 -7.21 18.92 -6.20
CA ILE A 86 -7.20 18.75 -7.66
C ILE A 86 -7.76 17.38 -8.05
N ILE A 87 -7.32 16.30 -7.40
CA ILE A 87 -7.82 14.95 -7.65
C ILE A 87 -9.34 14.90 -7.44
N ALA A 88 -9.84 15.43 -6.32
CA ALA A 88 -11.25 15.38 -5.96
C ALA A 88 -12.13 16.21 -6.90
N ARG A 89 -11.67 17.37 -7.36
CA ARG A 89 -12.48 18.30 -8.15
C ARG A 89 -12.35 18.14 -9.66
N ILE A 90 -11.25 17.56 -10.14
CA ILE A 90 -10.95 17.48 -11.58
C ILE A 90 -10.85 16.04 -12.04
N LEU A 91 -9.98 15.24 -11.42
CA LEU A 91 -9.67 13.90 -11.91
C LEU A 91 -10.77 12.89 -11.61
N LEU A 92 -11.31 12.87 -10.39
CA LEU A 92 -12.40 11.95 -10.03
C LEU A 92 -13.65 12.17 -10.91
N PRO A 93 -14.18 13.39 -11.10
CA PRO A 93 -15.33 13.60 -11.98
C PRO A 93 -15.08 13.14 -13.42
N LEU A 94 -13.87 13.32 -13.94
CA LEU A 94 -13.48 12.86 -15.27
C LEU A 94 -13.49 11.33 -15.37
N TYR A 95 -12.84 10.64 -14.43
CA TYR A 95 -12.71 9.18 -14.47
C TYR A 95 -14.05 8.47 -14.22
N TYR A 96 -14.91 9.04 -13.37
CA TYR A 96 -16.26 8.51 -13.16
C TYR A 96 -17.13 8.67 -14.41
N ARG A 97 -17.05 9.82 -15.10
CA ARG A 97 -17.79 10.06 -16.35
C ARG A 97 -17.38 9.09 -17.47
N LEU A 98 -16.11 8.75 -17.53
CA LEU A 98 -15.55 7.84 -18.54
C LEU A 98 -15.63 6.37 -18.13
N GLU A 99 -16.18 6.08 -16.95
CA GLU A 99 -16.35 4.73 -16.40
C GLU A 99 -15.07 3.86 -16.42
N LEU A 100 -13.91 4.50 -16.21
CA LEU A 100 -12.62 3.83 -16.34
C LEU A 100 -12.36 2.88 -15.16
N THR A 101 -12.04 1.62 -15.45
CA THR A 101 -11.47 0.68 -14.46
C THR A 101 -10.02 1.02 -14.11
N SER A 102 -9.27 1.57 -15.06
CA SER A 102 -7.87 1.97 -14.89
C SER A 102 -7.68 3.39 -15.40
N ILE A 103 -7.01 4.23 -14.59
CA ILE A 103 -6.68 5.62 -14.98
C ILE A 103 -5.81 5.67 -16.25
N TYR A 104 -5.04 4.62 -16.53
CA TYR A 104 -4.20 4.56 -17.72
C TYR A 104 -5.00 4.36 -19.00
N THR A 105 -6.19 3.78 -18.92
CA THR A 105 -7.11 3.65 -20.07
C THR A 105 -7.46 5.02 -20.66
N TYR A 106 -7.50 6.07 -19.83
CA TYR A 106 -7.62 7.44 -20.31
C TYR A 106 -6.52 7.83 -21.32
N LEU A 107 -5.29 7.38 -21.10
CA LEU A 107 -4.17 7.65 -22.01
C LEU A 107 -4.37 6.98 -23.37
N ARG A 108 -5.01 5.81 -23.40
CA ARG A 108 -5.34 5.11 -24.65
C ARG A 108 -6.27 5.96 -25.50
N ASP A 109 -7.35 6.44 -24.88
CA ASP A 109 -8.42 7.13 -25.60
C ASP A 109 -8.00 8.56 -25.96
N ARG A 110 -7.17 9.20 -25.12
CA ARG A 110 -6.70 10.58 -25.34
C ARG A 110 -5.46 10.71 -26.22
N PHE A 111 -4.52 9.77 -26.11
CA PHE A 111 -3.17 9.85 -26.70
C PHE A 111 -2.73 8.58 -27.43
N GLY A 112 -3.59 7.58 -27.56
CA GLY A 112 -3.32 6.36 -28.31
C GLY A 112 -2.68 5.23 -27.49
N TYR A 113 -2.56 4.07 -28.15
CA TYR A 113 -2.18 2.81 -27.51
C TYR A 113 -0.76 2.79 -26.94
N SER A 114 0.19 3.46 -27.60
CA SER A 114 1.58 3.56 -27.11
C SER A 114 1.64 4.27 -25.76
N SER A 115 0.91 5.38 -25.61
CA SER A 115 0.83 6.15 -24.36
C SER A 115 0.23 5.33 -23.21
N TYR A 116 -0.81 4.54 -23.50
CA TYR A 116 -1.38 3.59 -22.56
C TYR A 116 -0.38 2.54 -22.09
N LYS A 117 0.32 1.88 -23.04
CA LYS A 117 1.31 0.85 -22.70
C LYS A 117 2.44 1.43 -21.87
N THR A 118 3.01 2.56 -22.28
CA THR A 118 4.11 3.20 -21.56
C THR A 118 3.70 3.61 -20.15
N GLY A 119 2.54 4.26 -19.99
CA GLY A 119 2.03 4.66 -18.68
C GLY A 119 1.79 3.45 -17.75
N SER A 120 1.17 2.39 -18.28
CA SER A 120 0.87 1.19 -17.50
C SER A 120 2.13 0.41 -17.11
N VAL A 121 3.12 0.30 -18.01
CA VAL A 121 4.39 -0.37 -17.72
C VAL A 121 5.20 0.41 -16.67
N LEU A 122 5.29 1.74 -16.80
CA LEU A 122 5.98 2.58 -15.82
C LEU A 122 5.30 2.51 -14.45
N PHE A 123 3.97 2.43 -14.42
CA PHE A 123 3.22 2.20 -13.18
C PHE A 123 3.58 0.86 -12.55
N LEU A 124 3.50 -0.24 -13.30
CA LEU A 124 3.82 -1.56 -12.76
C LEU A 124 5.27 -1.63 -12.25
N PHE A 125 6.21 -1.04 -12.99
CA PHE A 125 7.61 -0.99 -12.61
C PHE A 125 7.83 -0.18 -11.32
N SER A 126 7.33 1.06 -11.27
CA SER A 126 7.44 1.91 -10.08
C SER A 126 6.72 1.33 -8.86
N ARG A 127 5.56 0.69 -9.07
CA ARG A 127 4.79 0.00 -8.03
C ARG A 127 5.56 -1.20 -7.47
N THR A 128 6.19 -1.98 -8.34
CA THR A 128 7.00 -3.14 -7.94
C THR A 128 8.20 -2.71 -7.11
N ILE A 129 8.95 -1.71 -7.59
CA ILE A 129 10.09 -1.16 -6.85
C ILE A 129 9.66 -0.61 -5.48
N GLY A 130 8.59 0.17 -5.45
CA GLY A 130 8.06 0.73 -4.20
C GLY A 130 7.62 -0.36 -3.20
N ALA A 131 7.01 -1.45 -3.69
CA ALA A 131 6.64 -2.59 -2.86
C ALA A 131 7.88 -3.32 -2.31
N SER A 132 8.89 -3.55 -3.14
CA SER A 132 10.15 -4.18 -2.73
C SER A 132 10.88 -3.40 -1.64
N PHE A 133 10.97 -2.06 -1.76
CA PHE A 133 11.60 -1.23 -0.72
C PHE A 133 10.83 -1.26 0.61
N ARG A 134 9.49 -1.23 0.57
CA ARG A 134 8.68 -1.36 1.78
C ARG A 134 8.89 -2.71 2.46
N LEU A 135 8.90 -3.79 1.67
CA LEU A 135 9.13 -5.14 2.19
C LEU A 135 10.53 -5.25 2.80
N TYR A 136 11.55 -4.75 2.10
CA TYR A 136 12.92 -4.71 2.62
C TYR A 136 12.99 -4.01 3.98
N LEU A 137 12.42 -2.80 4.09
CA LEU A 137 12.45 -2.04 5.34
C LEU A 137 11.75 -2.77 6.48
N ILE A 138 10.57 -3.34 6.23
CA ILE A 138 9.83 -4.11 7.25
C ILE A 138 10.61 -5.36 7.67
N ALA A 139 11.17 -6.11 6.70
CA ALA A 139 11.97 -7.29 6.97
C ALA A 139 13.24 -6.95 7.76
N SER A 140 13.91 -5.84 7.47
CA SER A 140 15.08 -5.38 8.21
C SER A 140 14.75 -5.01 9.65
N VAL A 141 13.61 -4.35 9.89
CA VAL A 141 13.16 -4.05 11.25
C VAL A 141 12.84 -5.32 12.02
N LEU A 142 12.15 -6.28 11.40
CA LEU A 142 11.82 -7.56 12.02
C LEU A 142 13.08 -8.40 12.29
N GLN A 143 14.04 -8.37 11.37
CA GLN A 143 15.35 -8.99 11.53
C GLN A 143 16.04 -8.46 12.78
N PHE A 144 16.22 -7.14 12.85
CA PHE A 144 16.88 -6.46 13.95
C PHE A 144 16.19 -6.66 15.29
N ALA A 145 14.85 -6.57 15.32
CA ALA A 145 14.09 -6.59 16.57
C ALA A 145 13.87 -8.00 17.15
N VAL A 146 13.95 -9.04 16.33
CA VAL A 146 13.57 -10.42 16.72
C VAL A 146 14.63 -11.43 16.29
N PHE A 147 14.85 -11.56 14.98
CA PHE A 147 15.55 -12.71 14.40
C PHE A 147 17.08 -12.69 14.55
N ASP A 148 17.69 -11.50 14.71
CA ASP A 148 19.11 -11.37 15.03
C ASP A 148 19.44 -12.03 16.37
N SER A 149 18.56 -11.88 17.37
CA SER A 149 18.75 -12.51 18.69
C SER A 149 18.71 -14.04 18.63
N TRP A 150 18.14 -14.61 17.56
CA TRP A 150 18.01 -16.04 17.33
C TRP A 150 18.97 -16.56 16.27
N ASN A 151 19.89 -15.71 15.76
CA ASN A 151 20.84 -16.03 14.69
C ASN A 151 20.19 -16.54 13.40
N VAL A 152 18.96 -16.09 13.11
CA VAL A 152 18.26 -16.46 11.87
C VAL A 152 18.81 -15.62 10.70
N PRO A 153 19.18 -16.24 9.56
CA PRO A 153 19.66 -15.49 8.40
C PRO A 153 18.60 -14.55 7.81
N PHE A 154 19.02 -13.36 7.36
CA PHE A 154 18.12 -12.37 6.76
C PHE A 154 17.28 -12.91 5.59
N ALA A 155 17.87 -13.79 4.77
CA ALA A 155 17.16 -14.43 3.66
C ALA A 155 15.92 -15.23 4.13
N LEU A 156 16.00 -15.87 5.29
CA LEU A 156 14.88 -16.62 5.86
C LEU A 156 13.78 -15.69 6.37
N THR A 157 14.16 -14.57 7.00
CA THR A 157 13.21 -13.52 7.43
C THR A 157 12.43 -12.95 6.25
N VAL A 158 13.11 -12.66 5.14
CA VAL A 158 12.47 -12.20 3.90
C VAL A 158 11.53 -13.28 3.36
N ALA A 159 11.97 -14.54 3.29
CA ALA A 159 11.15 -15.65 2.80
C ALA A 159 9.87 -15.84 3.63
N ILE A 160 9.97 -15.82 4.96
CA ILE A 160 8.81 -15.92 5.87
C ILE A 160 7.86 -14.74 5.66
N THR A 161 8.39 -13.52 5.53
CA THR A 161 7.57 -12.32 5.31
C THR A 161 6.81 -12.40 3.99
N ILE A 162 7.46 -12.84 2.91
CA ILE A 162 6.81 -13.06 1.61
C ILE A 162 5.75 -14.17 1.71
N ALA A 163 6.06 -15.28 2.37
CA ALA A 163 5.14 -16.39 2.54
C ALA A 163 3.87 -15.96 3.30
N LEU A 164 3.99 -15.17 4.37
CA LEU A 164 2.83 -14.64 5.10
C LEU A 164 1.94 -13.74 4.23
N ILE A 165 2.54 -12.86 3.43
CA ILE A 165 1.80 -12.00 2.49
C ILE A 165 1.11 -12.85 1.43
N TRP A 166 1.80 -13.87 0.91
CA TRP A 166 1.26 -14.74 -0.12
C TRP A 166 0.06 -15.55 0.39
N ILE A 167 0.17 -16.14 1.59
CA ILE A 167 -0.93 -16.87 2.23
C ILE A 167 -2.12 -15.93 2.49
N TYR A 168 -1.89 -14.67 2.85
CA TYR A 168 -2.97 -13.69 3.01
C TYR A 168 -3.67 -13.28 1.69
N THR A 169 -3.01 -13.49 0.55
CA THR A 169 -3.55 -13.07 -0.75
C THR A 169 -4.58 -14.07 -1.30
N TYR A 170 -4.58 -15.32 -0.83
CA TYR A 170 -5.47 -16.41 -1.26
C TYR A 170 -6.38 -16.88 -0.12
#